data_AF-Q4PMJ8-F1
#
_entry.id   AF-Q4PMJ8-F1
#
_cell.length_a   1.000
_cell.length_b   1.000
_cell.length_c   1.000
_cell.angle_alpha   90.00
_cell.angle_beta   90.00
_cell.angle_gamma   90.00
#
_symmetry.space_group_name_H-M   'P 1'
#
loop_
_entity.id
_entity.type
_entity.pdbx_description
1 polymer ?
#
loop_
_entity_poly.entity_id
_entity_poly.type
_entity_poly.pdbx_seq_one_letter_code
_entity_poly.pdbx_strand_id
1 'polypeptide(L)' 'MKATIAVICVFSAVVLISGISEDDCRAPRPQSICGNDVNVTLQHYFSNNTGKCEKETGCNKGPNNFPTKEKCQEECPY' A
#
# COMPACT_ATOMS: atom_id res chain seq x y z
N MET A 1 -6.86 0.09 40.36
CA MET A 1 -5.74 0.75 39.66
C MET A 1 -4.79 -0.25 38.97
N LYS A 2 -5.32 -1.32 38.36
CA LYS A 2 -4.52 -2.34 37.63
C LYS A 2 -5.21 -2.79 36.34
N ALA A 3 -6.54 -2.83 36.33
CA ALA A 3 -7.34 -3.13 35.14
C ALA A 3 -7.27 -2.04 34.05
N THR A 4 -7.04 -0.77 34.41
CA THR A 4 -7.00 0.35 33.46
C THR A 4 -5.73 0.38 32.60
N ILE A 5 -4.62 -0.17 33.10
CA ILE A 5 -3.32 -0.18 32.41
C ILE A 5 -3.34 -1.19 31.24
N ALA A 6 -4.00 -2.34 31.42
CA ALA A 6 -4.12 -3.35 30.39
C ALA A 6 -4.91 -2.88 29.17
N VAL A 7 -5.92 -2.03 29.37
CA VAL A 7 -6.76 -1.49 28.27
C VAL A 7 -5.93 -0.55 27.38
N ILE A 8 -5.04 0.26 27.95
CA ILE A 8 -4.22 1.22 27.19
C ILE A 8 -3.19 0.51 26.30
N CYS A 9 -2.60 -0.60 26.78
CA CYS A 9 -1.59 -1.34 26.02
C CYS A 9 -2.14 -2.03 24.76
N VAL A 10 -3.43 -2.40 24.75
CA VAL A 10 -4.05 -3.04 23.57
C VAL A 10 -4.35 -2.03 22.47
N PHE A 11 -4.72 -0.79 22.82
CA PHE A 11 -4.92 0.28 21.83
C PHE A 11 -3.62 0.70 21.15
N SER A 12 -2.47 0.64 21.83
CA SER A 12 -1.17 1.01 21.26
C SER A 12 -0.71 0.10 20.10
N ALA A 13 -1.13 -1.17 20.08
CA ALA A 13 -0.78 -2.09 19.00
C ALA A 13 -1.59 -1.85 17.72
N VAL A 14 -2.81 -1.32 17.83
CA VAL A 14 -3.72 -1.09 16.69
C VAL A 14 -3.32 0.15 15.88
N VAL A 15 -2.68 1.13 16.52
CA VAL A 15 -2.27 2.39 15.86
C VAL A 15 -1.03 2.23 14.97
N LEU A 16 -0.25 1.15 15.14
CA LEU A 16 1.03 0.96 14.44
C LEU A 16 0.91 0.32 13.05
N ILE A 17 -0.29 -0.08 12.62
CA ILE A 17 -0.52 -0.73 11.31
C ILE A 17 -1.63 0.04 10.58
N SER A 18 -1.39 1.32 10.31
CA SER A 18 -2.30 2.17 9.54
C SER A 18 -2.08 1.96 8.04
N GLY A 19 -2.19 0.72 7.57
CA GLY A 19 -2.09 0.37 6.15
C GLY A 19 -3.46 0.12 5.52
N ILE A 20 -3.52 0.10 4.19
CA ILE A 20 -4.72 -0.35 3.47
C ILE A 20 -4.89 -1.88 3.63
N SER A 21 -6.04 -2.41 3.22
CA SER A 21 -6.31 -3.84 3.32
C SER A 21 -5.37 -4.67 2.43
N GLU A 22 -5.13 -5.94 2.79
CA GLU A 22 -4.31 -6.83 1.97
C GLU A 22 -4.91 -7.02 0.57
N ASP A 23 -6.24 -7.07 0.49
CA ASP A 23 -6.97 -7.15 -0.79
C ASP A 23 -6.70 -5.91 -1.66
N ASP A 24 -6.64 -4.73 -1.06
CA ASP A 24 -6.30 -3.49 -1.75
C ASP A 24 -4.82 -3.45 -2.18
N CYS A 25 -3.91 -3.98 -1.35
CA CYS A 25 -2.50 -4.13 -1.69
C CYS A 25 -2.28 -5.15 -2.82
N ARG A 26 -3.13 -6.16 -2.95
CA ARG A 26 -3.07 -7.18 -4.01
C ARG A 26 -4.04 -6.90 -5.15
N ALA A 27 -4.67 -5.72 -5.17
CA ALA A 27 -5.60 -5.34 -6.21
C ALA A 27 -4.93 -5.40 -7.59
N PRO A 28 -5.63 -5.95 -8.62
CA PRO A 28 -5.11 -6.00 -9.98
C PRO A 28 -4.75 -4.61 -10.51
N ARG A 29 -3.60 -4.52 -11.19
CA ARG A 29 -3.15 -3.28 -11.84
C ARG A 29 -3.35 -3.41 -13.36
N PRO A 30 -4.30 -2.69 -13.96
CA PRO A 30 -4.49 -2.72 -15.40
C PRO A 30 -3.35 -1.96 -16.09
N GLN A 31 -2.47 -2.66 -16.80
CA GLN A 31 -1.57 -2.07 -17.78
C GLN A 31 -1.79 -2.74 -19.13
N SER A 32 -2.30 -1.98 -20.11
CA SER A 32 -2.23 -2.42 -21.51
C SER A 32 -2.00 -1.30 -22.53
N ILE A 33 -2.20 -0.02 -22.23
CA ILE A 33 -1.69 1.16 -22.96
C ILE A 33 -2.15 2.40 -22.17
N CYS A 34 -1.25 3.36 -21.92
CA CYS A 34 -1.65 4.68 -21.45
C CYS A 34 -2.22 5.49 -22.62
N GLY A 35 -3.34 6.19 -22.41
CA GLY A 35 -3.92 7.06 -23.43
C GLY A 35 -2.98 8.21 -23.82
N ASN A 36 -3.18 8.77 -25.02
CA ASN A 36 -2.30 9.80 -25.59
C ASN A 36 -2.09 11.04 -24.69
N ASP A 37 -3.09 11.40 -23.88
CA ASP A 37 -3.07 12.57 -22.99
C ASP A 37 -2.93 12.19 -21.50
N VAL A 38 -2.43 10.99 -21.22
CA VAL A 38 -2.24 10.52 -19.84
C VAL A 38 -0.79 10.72 -19.41
N ASN A 39 -0.60 11.38 -18.26
CA ASN A 39 0.71 11.52 -17.68
C ASN A 39 1.24 10.16 -17.20
N VAL A 40 2.38 9.75 -17.75
CA VAL A 40 3.09 8.54 -17.35
C VAL A 40 4.08 8.90 -16.25
N THR A 41 3.93 8.28 -15.09
CA THR A 41 4.76 8.57 -13.91
C THR A 41 5.44 7.32 -13.39
N LEU A 42 6.49 7.51 -12.58
CA LEU A 42 7.04 6.42 -11.80
C LEU A 42 6.09 6.10 -10.66
N GLN A 43 5.64 4.86 -10.60
CA GLN A 43 4.65 4.38 -9.64
C GLN A 43 5.25 3.20 -8.88
N HIS A 44 4.89 3.08 -7.60
CA HIS A 44 5.24 1.95 -6.75
C HIS A 44 4.00 1.13 -6.44
N TYR A 45 4.15 -0.18 -6.28
CA TYR A 45 3.04 -1.08 -6.02
C TYR A 45 3.52 -2.34 -5.32
N PHE A 46 2.63 -2.99 -4.57
CA PHE A 46 2.90 -4.26 -3.93
C PHE A 46 2.69 -5.40 -4.93
N SER A 47 3.77 -6.15 -5.19
CA SER A 47 3.79 -7.26 -6.13
C SER A 47 3.35 -8.55 -5.45
N ASN A 48 2.25 -9.15 -5.93
CA ASN A 48 1.78 -10.43 -5.44
C ASN A 48 2.78 -11.57 -5.70
N ASN A 49 3.63 -11.43 -6.73
CA ASN A 49 4.61 -12.44 -7.12
C ASN A 49 5.83 -12.46 -6.19
N THR A 50 6.28 -11.29 -5.74
CA THR A 50 7.51 -11.17 -4.92
C THR A 50 7.23 -10.85 -3.46
N GLY A 51 5.99 -10.46 -3.12
CA GLY A 51 5.63 -9.99 -1.78
C GLY A 51 6.32 -8.69 -1.39
N LYS A 52 6.63 -7.83 -2.38
CA LYS A 52 7.44 -6.62 -2.16
C LYS A 52 6.89 -5.43 -2.94
N CYS A 53 7.21 -4.24 -2.44
CA CYS A 53 7.02 -3.00 -3.17
C CYS A 53 8.02 -2.86 -4.33
N GLU A 54 7.49 -2.96 -5.54
CA GLU A 54 8.20 -2.79 -6.81
C GLU A 54 7.84 -1.44 -7.45
N LYS A 55 8.53 -1.10 -8.53
CA LYS A 55 8.29 0.15 -9.28
C LYS A 55 8.04 -0.14 -10.75
N GLU A 56 7.19 0.68 -11.34
CA GLU A 56 6.83 0.62 -12.75
C GLU A 56 6.62 2.05 -13.27
N THR A 57 7.00 2.30 -14.52
CA THR A 57 6.64 3.53 -15.21
C THR A 57 5.32 3.30 -15.92
N GLY A 58 4.26 3.98 -15.49
CA GLY A 58 2.92 3.73 -15.99
C GLY A 58 1.94 4.83 -15.61
N CYS A 59 0.68 4.55 -15.89
CA CYS A 59 -0.44 5.44 -15.61
C CYS A 59 -1.53 4.72 -14.80
N ASN A 60 -1.14 3.71 -14.02
CA ASN A 60 -2.06 2.94 -13.21
C ASN A 60 -2.80 3.84 -12.21
N LYS A 61 -4.04 3.46 -11.94
CA LYS A 61 -4.87 4.04 -10.89
C LYS A 61 -5.42 2.90 -10.05
N GLY A 62 -5.77 3.19 -8.82
CA GLY A 62 -6.28 2.20 -7.87
C GLY A 62 -5.49 2.23 -6.56
N PRO A 63 -5.92 1.42 -5.58
CA PRO A 63 -5.35 1.45 -4.24
C PRO A 63 -3.93 0.85 -4.19
N ASN A 64 -3.61 -0.14 -5.04
CA ASN A 64 -2.26 -0.67 -5.21
C ASN A 64 -1.40 0.24 -6.12
N ASN A 65 -1.25 1.51 -5.75
CA ASN A 65 -0.48 2.47 -6.51
C ASN A 65 0.00 3.64 -5.63
N PHE A 66 1.31 3.73 -5.42
CA PHE A 66 1.92 4.66 -4.48
C PHE A 66 2.98 5.54 -5.16
N PRO A 67 3.15 6.80 -4.69
CA PRO A 67 4.13 7.71 -5.27
C PRO A 67 5.57 7.32 -4.94
N THR A 68 5.82 6.68 -3.80
CA THR A 68 7.14 6.28 -3.34
C THR A 68 7.14 4.84 -2.81
N LYS A 69 8.33 4.24 -2.76
CA LYS A 69 8.52 2.90 -2.21
C LYS A 69 8.18 2.87 -0.72
N GLU A 70 8.60 3.89 0.01
CA GLU A 70 8.37 4.02 1.45
C GLU A 70 6.88 4.06 1.74
N LYS A 71 6.10 4.80 0.94
CA LYS A 71 4.65 4.85 1.10
C LYS A 71 3.99 3.51 0.80
N CYS A 72 4.46 2.79 -0.22
CA CYS A 72 3.99 1.44 -0.46
C CYS A 72 4.28 0.51 0.73
N GLN A 73 5.45 0.59 1.35
CA GLN A 73 5.82 -0.25 2.49
C GLN A 73 5.06 0.11 3.78
N GLU A 74 4.75 1.40 3.96
CA GLU A 74 3.90 1.89 5.06
C GLU A 74 2.47 1.37 4.93
N GLU A 75 1.91 1.43 3.71
CA GLU A 75 0.52 1.06 3.44
C GLU A 75 0.31 -0.45 3.27
N CYS A 76 1.33 -1.18 2.80
CA CYS A 76 1.29 -2.62 2.53
C CYS A 76 2.42 -3.36 3.27
N PRO A 77 2.33 -3.52 4.60
CA PRO A 77 3.38 -4.13 5.43
C PRO A 77 3.32 -5.67 5.46
N TYR A 78 2.87 -6.30 4.37
CA TYR A 78 2.61 -7.75 4.25
C TYR A 78 3.82 -8.54 3.72
#